data_AF-A0A7C7ILF1-F1
#
_entry.id   AF-A0A7C7ILF1-F1
#
_cell.length_a   1.000
_cell.length_b   1.000
_cell.length_c   1.000
_cell.angle_alpha   90.00
_cell.angle_beta   90.00
_cell.angle_gamma   90.00
#
_symmetry.space_group_name_H-M   'P 1'
#
loop_
_entity.id
_entity.type
_entity.pdbx_description
1 polymer ?
#
loop_
_entity_poly.entity_id
_entity_poly.type
_entity_poly.pdbx_seq_one_letter_code
_entity_poly.pdbx_strand_id
1 'polypeptide(L)'
;MSLKSFAAKIFANYIQRQTQSWATKPVETQQKVFQQLIQQAKNTSFGKDHSFDKIQSTQDFAQQVPIRDYEELKPYVNQVVEGKADILWPGKPLYFAKTSGTTSGAKYIPLTKESMPTHIKGARNAILNYIAETGNADFVDGKMIFLQGSPKLDSKNGIQLGRLSGIVAHFVPSYLQKNRLPSWDTNCIEDWEDKVEAIIEETLAENMTVISGIPSWVQMYFEKIYQKTGKKVGEVFPEFDLFIYGGVNFEPYRAKFENLIGRKVPSIELFPASEGFFAYQDKQDEKGMLLRLNSGIFYEFIKADDFFSENPQRLTIGEVETNVNYVMVISTNAGLWAYNLGDTVMFTSTKPYRVIVSGRIKHFTSAFGEHVIAKEVEAAMSEATKEFNFQIAEFTVAPQINPKEGLPYHEWFIEFEKEPESLPKLSAFLDRRLQEQNSYYKDLIEGNILKPLVISTVQKEGFQQYMKSIGKLGGQNKIPRLANDRKIADELEKLQQ
;
A
#
# COMPACT_ATOMS: atom_id res chain seq x y z
N MET A 1 30.90 -12.20 -11.50
CA MET A 1 30.46 -10.98 -10.77
C MET A 1 30.90 -9.76 -11.56
N SER A 2 29.95 -8.96 -12.03
CA SER A 2 30.25 -7.72 -12.76
C SER A 2 30.80 -6.62 -11.83
N LEU A 3 31.41 -5.58 -12.41
CA LEU A 3 31.82 -4.38 -11.67
C LEU A 3 30.60 -3.71 -10.99
N LYS A 4 29.42 -3.75 -11.63
CA LYS A 4 28.17 -3.22 -11.09
C LYS A 4 27.73 -3.99 -9.85
N SER A 5 27.72 -5.33 -9.92
CA SER A 5 27.38 -6.22 -8.80
C SER A 5 28.35 -6.03 -7.62
N PHE A 6 29.65 -5.90 -7.88
CA PHE A 6 30.65 -5.61 -6.84
C PHE A 6 30.44 -4.23 -6.18
N ALA A 7 30.28 -3.17 -6.97
CA ALA A 7 30.02 -1.83 -6.46
C ALA A 7 28.69 -1.75 -5.69
N ALA A 8 27.66 -2.45 -6.15
CA ALA A 8 26.36 -2.53 -5.49
C ALA A 8 26.50 -3.16 -4.09
N LYS A 9 27.29 -4.22 -3.91
CA LYS A 9 27.55 -4.84 -2.59
C LYS A 9 28.25 -3.88 -1.61
N ILE A 10 29.24 -3.12 -2.08
CA ILE A 10 29.90 -2.10 -1.24
C ILE A 10 28.89 -1.04 -0.79
N PHE A 11 28.10 -0.52 -1.75
CA PHE A 11 27.11 0.50 -1.44
C PHE A 11 25.99 -0.02 -0.54
N ALA A 12 25.56 -1.27 -0.75
CA ALA A 12 24.60 -1.99 0.08
C ALA A 12 25.04 -2.04 1.55
N ASN A 13 26.28 -2.45 1.81
CA ASN A 13 26.84 -2.47 3.16
C ASN A 13 26.89 -1.08 3.80
N TYR A 14 27.24 -0.04 3.04
CA TYR A 14 27.22 1.33 3.52
C TYR A 14 25.80 1.79 3.90
N ILE A 15 24.81 1.54 3.05
CA ILE A 15 23.41 1.90 3.29
C ILE A 15 22.81 1.10 4.45
N GLN A 16 23.18 -0.17 4.60
CA GLN A 16 22.77 -0.98 5.75
C GLN A 16 23.31 -0.38 7.06
N ARG A 17 24.59 0.03 7.11
CA ARG A 17 25.15 0.73 8.29
C ARG A 17 24.45 2.04 8.60
N GLN A 18 24.14 2.84 7.57
CA GLN A 18 23.32 4.05 7.77
C GLN A 18 21.94 3.71 8.32
N THR A 19 21.30 2.66 7.80
CA THR A 19 20.00 2.17 8.25
C THR A 19 20.04 1.81 9.73
N GLN A 20 21.04 1.05 10.16
CA GLN A 20 21.23 0.66 11.55
C GLN A 20 21.45 1.86 12.49
N SER A 21 22.15 2.90 12.04
CA SER A 21 22.46 4.07 12.88
C SER A 21 21.23 4.79 13.43
N TRP A 22 20.13 4.83 12.68
CA TRP A 22 18.86 5.42 13.13
C TRP A 22 17.88 4.36 13.63
N ALA A 23 17.87 3.16 13.05
CA ALA A 23 16.93 2.10 13.44
C ALA A 23 17.16 1.58 14.86
N THR A 24 18.41 1.62 15.34
CA THR A 24 18.79 1.24 16.72
C THR A 24 18.52 2.34 17.75
N LYS A 25 18.21 3.57 17.30
CA LYS A 25 17.91 4.74 18.14
C LYS A 25 16.56 5.36 17.77
N PRO A 26 15.47 4.59 17.83
CA PRO A 26 14.19 4.95 17.22
C PRO A 26 13.55 6.20 17.85
N VAL A 27 13.53 6.29 19.18
CA VAL A 27 12.95 7.43 19.92
C VAL A 27 13.76 8.70 19.69
N GLU A 28 15.09 8.65 19.84
CA GLU A 28 16.01 9.78 19.57
C GLU A 28 15.86 10.27 18.12
N THR A 29 15.78 9.34 17.16
CA THR A 29 15.61 9.65 15.75
C THR A 29 14.29 10.38 15.50
N GLN A 30 13.17 9.89 16.03
CA GLN A 30 11.86 10.53 15.85
C GLN A 30 11.76 11.87 16.56
N GLN A 31 12.34 12.02 17.74
CA GLN A 31 12.40 13.30 18.44
C GLN A 31 13.17 14.35 17.62
N LYS A 32 14.30 13.96 17.00
CA LYS A 32 15.06 14.85 16.12
C LYS A 32 14.25 15.25 14.88
N VAL A 33 13.56 14.30 14.24
CA VAL A 33 12.69 14.58 13.08
C VAL A 33 11.57 15.53 13.49
N PHE A 34 10.88 15.27 14.60
CA PHE A 34 9.83 16.13 15.14
C PHE A 34 10.30 17.58 15.33
N GLN A 35 11.41 17.78 16.05
CA GLN A 35 11.97 19.11 16.29
C GLN A 35 12.32 19.83 14.98
N GLN A 36 12.90 19.11 14.02
CA GLN A 36 13.22 19.68 12.70
C GLN A 36 11.96 20.11 11.94
N LEU A 37 10.90 19.32 11.97
CA LEU A 37 9.64 19.64 11.30
C LEU A 37 8.99 20.90 11.91
N ILE A 38 8.82 20.94 13.23
CA ILE A 38 8.22 22.08 13.93
C ILE A 38 9.02 23.36 13.68
N GLN A 39 10.35 23.29 13.83
CA GLN A 39 11.21 24.46 13.66
C GLN A 39 11.20 25.02 12.24
N GLN A 40 11.14 24.15 11.21
CA GLN A 40 11.09 24.59 9.81
C GLN A 40 9.73 25.18 9.45
N ALA A 41 8.65 24.58 9.96
CA ALA A 41 7.29 24.96 9.58
C ALA A 41 6.70 26.12 10.40
N LYS A 42 7.35 26.54 11.49
CA LYS A 42 6.78 27.54 12.41
C LYS A 42 6.34 28.87 11.78
N ASN A 43 6.99 29.28 10.68
CA ASN A 43 6.69 30.54 9.99
C ASN A 43 5.64 30.41 8.88
N THR A 44 5.20 29.20 8.58
CA THR A 44 4.12 28.95 7.61
C THR A 44 2.78 29.43 8.15
N SER A 45 1.77 29.61 7.30
CA SER A 45 0.41 29.92 7.74
C SER A 45 -0.08 28.89 8.77
N PHE A 46 0.00 27.61 8.42
CA PHE A 46 -0.42 26.53 9.32
C PHE A 46 0.34 26.56 10.65
N GLY A 47 1.66 26.79 10.61
CA GLY A 47 2.50 26.88 11.81
C GLY A 47 2.10 28.04 12.73
N LYS A 48 1.74 29.20 12.17
CA LYS A 48 1.24 30.35 12.93
C LYS A 48 -0.15 30.10 13.51
N ASP A 49 -1.04 29.53 12.71
CA ASP A 49 -2.42 29.24 13.09
C ASP A 49 -2.49 28.23 14.26
N HIS A 50 -1.46 27.39 14.44
CA HIS A 50 -1.36 26.40 15.51
C HIS A 50 -0.18 26.67 16.48
N SER A 51 0.34 27.90 16.54
CA SER A 51 1.36 28.33 17.51
C SER A 51 2.60 27.41 17.60
N PHE A 52 3.17 27.01 16.46
CA PHE A 52 4.35 26.12 16.41
C PHE A 52 5.57 26.69 17.16
N ASP A 53 5.65 28.00 17.35
CA ASP A 53 6.65 28.67 18.16
C ASP A 53 6.60 28.30 19.66
N LYS A 54 5.45 27.81 20.13
CA LYS A 54 5.23 27.40 21.52
C LYS A 54 5.34 25.89 21.74
N ILE A 55 5.47 25.10 20.68
CA ILE A 55 5.50 23.64 20.75
C ILE A 55 6.91 23.17 21.15
N GLN A 56 7.05 22.62 22.35
CA GLN A 56 8.33 22.10 22.87
C GLN A 56 8.34 20.57 22.99
N SER A 57 7.14 19.97 23.09
CA SER A 57 6.95 18.54 23.27
C SER A 57 5.90 17.99 22.30
N THR A 58 5.84 16.65 22.17
CA THR A 58 4.81 15.98 21.38
C THR A 58 3.42 16.14 22.01
N GLN A 59 3.36 16.33 23.33
CA GLN A 59 2.14 16.65 24.07
C GLN A 59 1.63 18.05 23.71
N ASP A 60 2.50 19.06 23.67
CA ASP A 60 2.11 20.40 23.21
C ASP A 60 1.61 20.36 21.77
N PHE A 61 2.28 19.59 20.90
CA PHE A 61 1.85 19.40 19.52
C PHE A 61 0.47 18.76 19.42
N ALA A 62 0.21 17.72 20.22
CA ALA A 62 -1.08 17.06 20.24
C ALA A 62 -2.22 17.97 20.71
N GLN A 63 -1.95 18.89 21.64
CA GLN A 63 -2.91 19.89 22.12
C GLN A 63 -3.18 20.99 21.09
N GLN A 64 -2.16 21.43 20.37
CA GLN A 64 -2.28 22.52 19.40
C GLN A 64 -2.78 22.07 18.04
N VAL A 65 -2.45 20.85 17.62
CA VAL A 65 -2.71 20.34 16.26
C VAL A 65 -3.62 19.13 16.32
N PRO A 66 -4.94 19.28 16.07
CA PRO A 66 -5.85 18.15 16.06
C PRO A 66 -5.55 17.23 14.87
N ILE A 67 -5.91 15.95 15.03
CA ILE A 67 -5.83 14.97 13.95
C ILE A 67 -6.80 15.37 12.85
N ARG A 68 -6.36 15.28 11.60
CA ARG A 68 -7.17 15.67 10.44
C ARG A 68 -7.11 14.64 9.33
N ASP A 69 -8.22 14.42 8.66
CA ASP A 69 -8.21 13.80 7.35
C ASP A 69 -8.03 14.84 6.22
N TYR A 70 -8.09 14.38 4.97
CA TYR A 70 -7.86 15.25 3.81
C TYR A 70 -8.90 16.38 3.70
N GLU A 71 -10.17 16.12 4.02
CA GLU A 71 -11.23 17.13 3.86
C GLU A 71 -11.04 18.26 4.87
N GLU A 72 -10.60 17.93 6.07
CA GLU A 72 -10.32 18.92 7.12
C GLU A 72 -9.05 19.73 6.82
N LEU A 73 -8.06 19.14 6.15
CA LEU A 73 -6.84 19.84 5.71
C LEU A 73 -7.02 20.61 4.39
N LYS A 74 -8.10 20.32 3.65
CA LYS A 74 -8.40 20.86 2.32
C LYS A 74 -8.35 22.39 2.22
N PRO A 75 -8.80 23.19 3.21
CA PRO A 75 -8.69 24.65 3.13
C PRO A 75 -7.24 25.14 2.95
N TYR A 76 -6.27 24.52 3.61
CA TYR A 76 -4.86 24.84 3.42
C TYR A 76 -4.33 24.26 2.10
N VAL A 77 -4.70 23.02 1.77
CA VAL A 77 -4.28 22.37 0.51
C VAL A 77 -4.74 23.20 -0.70
N ASN A 78 -5.97 23.73 -0.68
CA ASN A 78 -6.49 24.57 -1.75
C ASN A 78 -5.65 25.84 -1.95
N GLN A 79 -5.22 26.49 -0.88
CA GLN A 79 -4.32 27.63 -0.95
C GLN A 79 -2.96 27.27 -1.59
N VAL A 80 -2.41 26.09 -1.25
CA VAL A 80 -1.18 25.59 -1.87
C VAL A 80 -1.43 25.30 -3.37
N VAL A 81 -2.56 24.70 -3.72
CA VAL A 81 -2.97 24.40 -5.10
C VAL A 81 -3.22 25.69 -5.92
N GLU A 82 -3.68 26.76 -5.28
CA GLU A 82 -3.78 28.12 -5.85
C GLU A 82 -2.40 28.76 -6.11
N GLY A 83 -1.31 28.09 -5.69
CA GLY A 83 0.06 28.54 -5.90
C GLY A 83 0.58 29.48 -4.82
N LYS A 84 -0.09 29.59 -3.65
CA LYS A 84 0.43 30.35 -2.50
C LYS A 84 1.60 29.59 -1.86
N ALA A 85 2.64 30.32 -1.46
CA ALA A 85 3.81 29.79 -0.77
C ALA A 85 3.62 29.82 0.75
N ASP A 86 4.41 29.05 1.47
CA ASP A 86 4.52 29.10 2.94
C ASP A 86 3.21 28.81 3.68
N ILE A 87 2.33 27.99 3.09
CA ILE A 87 1.04 27.63 3.71
C ILE A 87 1.18 26.43 4.65
N LEU A 88 1.50 25.25 4.10
CA LEU A 88 1.64 23.99 4.84
C LEU A 88 3.10 23.61 5.12
N TRP A 89 4.01 24.04 4.25
CA TRP A 89 5.46 23.85 4.34
C TRP A 89 6.14 25.07 3.72
N PRO A 90 7.39 25.43 4.12
CA PRO A 90 8.09 26.56 3.52
C PRO A 90 8.22 26.43 2.00
N GLY A 91 8.01 27.55 1.30
CA GLY A 91 8.03 27.63 -0.16
C GLY A 91 6.80 27.02 -0.82
N LYS A 92 6.97 26.59 -2.08
CA LYS A 92 5.95 25.89 -2.88
C LYS A 92 6.37 24.43 -3.09
N PRO A 93 5.43 23.47 -3.15
CA PRO A 93 5.77 22.10 -3.51
C PRO A 93 6.27 22.04 -4.95
N LEU A 94 7.11 21.03 -5.24
CA LEU A 94 7.58 20.74 -6.59
C LEU A 94 6.48 20.11 -7.45
N TYR A 95 5.70 19.21 -6.83
CA TYR A 95 4.62 18.48 -7.50
C TYR A 95 3.40 18.35 -6.60
N PHE A 96 2.25 18.04 -7.22
CA PHE A 96 1.12 17.42 -6.54
C PHE A 96 0.94 15.98 -7.02
N ALA A 97 0.97 15.05 -6.07
CA ALA A 97 0.47 13.70 -6.32
C ALA A 97 -1.07 13.72 -6.29
N LYS A 98 -1.69 13.40 -7.42
CA LYS A 98 -3.13 13.29 -7.56
C LYS A 98 -3.59 11.88 -7.19
N THR A 99 -4.48 11.76 -6.21
CA THR A 99 -5.06 10.47 -5.81
C THR A 99 -6.59 10.47 -5.97
N SER A 100 -7.14 9.31 -6.35
CA SER A 100 -8.58 9.06 -6.54
C SER A 100 -9.20 8.66 -5.21
N GLY A 101 -9.44 9.64 -4.32
CA GLY A 101 -9.51 9.32 -2.89
C GLY A 101 -10.65 9.87 -2.05
N THR A 102 -11.67 10.57 -2.56
CA THR A 102 -12.77 11.05 -1.69
C THR A 102 -14.13 11.13 -2.38
N THR A 103 -15.18 11.26 -1.56
CA THR A 103 -16.55 11.67 -1.94
C THR A 103 -16.61 13.07 -2.56
N SER A 104 -15.54 13.88 -2.43
CA SER A 104 -15.50 15.30 -2.82
C SER A 104 -14.60 15.60 -4.03
N GLY A 105 -13.99 14.57 -4.64
CA GLY A 105 -13.14 14.70 -5.83
C GLY A 105 -11.71 14.14 -5.67
N ALA A 106 -10.78 14.65 -6.48
CA ALA A 106 -9.38 14.23 -6.42
C ALA A 106 -8.65 14.90 -5.25
N LYS A 107 -7.81 14.13 -4.54
CA LYS A 107 -6.88 14.69 -3.55
C LYS A 107 -5.61 15.18 -4.24
N TYR A 108 -5.06 16.30 -3.76
CA TYR A 108 -3.78 16.85 -4.20
C TYR A 108 -2.81 16.82 -3.03
N ILE A 109 -1.94 15.80 -3.02
CA ILE A 109 -0.94 15.64 -1.96
C ILE A 109 0.33 16.39 -2.38
N PRO A 110 0.79 17.40 -1.61
CA PRO A 110 2.00 18.14 -1.94
C PRO A 110 3.25 17.26 -1.86
N LEU A 111 4.19 17.49 -2.77
CA LEU A 111 5.50 16.86 -2.79
C LEU A 111 6.56 17.95 -2.85
N THR A 112 7.33 18.11 -1.77
CA THR A 112 8.30 19.20 -1.61
C THR A 112 9.69 18.77 -2.07
N LYS A 113 10.62 19.73 -2.12
CA LYS A 113 12.03 19.47 -2.43
C LYS A 113 12.68 18.55 -1.38
N GLU A 114 12.20 18.62 -0.15
CA GLU A 114 12.67 17.83 0.99
C GLU A 114 12.05 16.43 1.02
N SER A 115 10.77 16.29 0.66
CA SER A 115 10.07 15.00 0.71
C SER A 115 10.40 14.11 -0.49
N MET A 116 10.56 14.67 -1.70
CA MET A 116 10.74 13.85 -2.91
C MET A 116 11.96 12.91 -2.86
N PRO A 117 13.15 13.34 -2.40
CA PRO A 117 14.30 12.45 -2.27
C PRO A 117 14.05 11.28 -1.30
N THR A 118 13.12 11.39 -0.36
CA THR A 118 12.87 10.34 0.64
C THR A 118 12.12 9.16 0.03
N HIS A 119 11.26 9.37 -0.98
CA HIS A 119 10.64 8.31 -1.77
C HIS A 119 11.69 7.51 -2.56
N ILE A 120 12.57 8.21 -3.28
CA ILE A 120 13.64 7.60 -4.07
C ILE A 120 14.60 6.79 -3.19
N LYS A 121 15.01 7.38 -2.06
CA LYS A 121 15.86 6.70 -1.07
C LYS A 121 15.16 5.48 -0.48
N GLY A 122 13.84 5.50 -0.29
CA GLY A 122 13.07 4.37 0.21
C GLY A 122 13.17 3.15 -0.70
N ALA A 123 12.78 3.30 -1.96
CA ALA A 123 12.86 2.23 -2.95
C ALA A 123 14.29 1.72 -3.15
N ARG A 124 15.27 2.64 -3.28
CA ARG A 124 16.68 2.29 -3.42
C ARG A 124 17.20 1.52 -2.20
N ASN A 125 16.91 1.98 -1.00
CA ASN A 125 17.41 1.34 0.22
C ASN A 125 16.79 -0.04 0.43
N ALA A 126 15.55 -0.30 -0.03
CA ALA A 126 14.96 -1.64 0.01
C ALA A 126 15.81 -2.65 -0.79
N ILE A 127 16.13 -2.31 -2.04
CA ILE A 127 16.98 -3.14 -2.92
C ILE A 127 18.38 -3.31 -2.33
N LEU A 128 18.97 -2.24 -1.80
CA LEU A 128 20.31 -2.30 -1.22
C LEU A 128 20.37 -3.09 0.09
N ASN A 129 19.31 -3.08 0.92
CA ASN A 129 19.26 -3.93 2.11
C ASN A 129 19.12 -5.41 1.72
N TYR A 130 18.32 -5.73 0.70
CA TYR A 130 18.26 -7.09 0.14
C TYR A 130 19.64 -7.58 -0.33
N ILE A 131 20.40 -6.75 -1.06
CA ILE A 131 21.76 -7.09 -1.49
C ILE A 131 22.69 -7.28 -0.29
N ALA A 132 22.62 -6.41 0.72
CA ALA A 132 23.46 -6.49 1.92
C ALA A 132 23.17 -7.75 2.74
N GLU A 133 21.90 -8.16 2.81
CA GLU A 133 21.46 -9.34 3.53
C GLU A 133 21.81 -10.63 2.81
N THR A 134 21.43 -10.75 1.54
CA THR A 134 21.51 -12.01 0.79
C THR A 134 22.86 -12.19 0.09
N GLY A 135 23.61 -11.11 -0.11
CA GLY A 135 24.77 -11.09 -0.99
C GLY A 135 24.43 -11.26 -2.48
N ASN A 136 23.15 -11.40 -2.84
CA ASN A 136 22.70 -11.49 -4.23
C ASN A 136 22.62 -10.08 -4.81
N ALA A 137 23.38 -9.82 -5.86
CA ALA A 137 23.33 -8.59 -6.64
C ALA A 137 23.38 -8.87 -8.15
N ASP A 138 23.10 -10.10 -8.58
CA ASP A 138 23.29 -10.49 -9.98
C ASP A 138 22.16 -9.93 -10.86
N PHE A 139 20.97 -9.73 -10.27
CA PHE A 139 19.83 -9.09 -10.92
C PHE A 139 20.11 -7.65 -11.41
N VAL A 140 21.16 -6.96 -10.93
CA VAL A 140 21.46 -5.57 -11.30
C VAL A 140 21.97 -5.41 -12.74
N ASP A 141 22.43 -6.50 -13.35
CA ASP A 141 22.99 -6.48 -14.70
C ASP A 141 21.92 -6.61 -15.80
N GLY A 142 20.75 -7.16 -15.46
CA GLY A 142 19.63 -7.32 -16.39
C GLY A 142 18.71 -6.10 -16.52
N LYS A 143 17.58 -6.32 -17.20
CA LYS A 143 16.51 -5.35 -17.36
C LYS A 143 15.51 -5.45 -16.21
N MET A 144 14.98 -4.30 -15.81
CA MET A 144 13.97 -4.17 -14.77
C MET A 144 12.70 -3.57 -15.34
N ILE A 145 11.56 -4.16 -15.00
CA ILE A 145 10.26 -3.57 -15.29
C ILE A 145 9.67 -2.94 -14.03
N PHE A 146 9.12 -1.73 -14.17
CA PHE A 146 8.24 -1.16 -13.16
C PHE A 146 6.89 -0.81 -13.79
N LEU A 147 5.87 -1.64 -13.51
CA LEU A 147 4.50 -1.40 -13.93
C LEU A 147 3.91 -0.22 -13.15
N GLN A 148 3.87 0.93 -13.80
CA GLN A 148 3.54 2.21 -13.18
C GLN A 148 2.42 2.97 -13.89
N GLY A 149 1.89 3.99 -13.21
CA GLY A 149 1.00 4.97 -13.83
C GLY A 149 1.73 5.84 -14.87
N SER A 150 0.93 6.53 -15.70
CA SER A 150 1.47 7.41 -16.74
C SER A 150 2.44 8.46 -16.17
N PRO A 151 3.60 8.69 -16.80
CA PRO A 151 4.57 9.69 -16.40
C PRO A 151 4.25 11.09 -16.96
N LYS A 152 3.17 11.22 -17.75
CA LYS A 152 2.65 12.52 -18.17
C LYS A 152 2.25 13.32 -16.94
N LEU A 153 2.66 14.59 -16.95
CA LEU A 153 2.34 15.53 -15.89
C LEU A 153 1.54 16.67 -16.50
N ASP A 154 0.47 17.05 -15.82
CA ASP A 154 -0.23 18.30 -16.11
C ASP A 154 0.40 19.42 -15.27
N SER A 155 0.00 20.67 -15.54
CA SER A 155 0.34 21.80 -14.69
C SER A 155 -0.92 22.45 -14.14
N LYS A 156 -0.87 22.85 -12.87
CA LYS A 156 -1.92 23.65 -12.24
C LYS A 156 -1.25 24.77 -11.45
N ASN A 157 -1.56 26.01 -11.83
CA ASN A 157 -1.02 27.22 -11.18
C ASN A 157 0.52 27.21 -11.05
N GLY A 158 1.21 26.72 -12.09
CA GLY A 158 2.68 26.68 -12.16
C GLY A 158 3.34 25.52 -11.41
N ILE A 159 2.56 24.61 -10.82
CA ILE A 159 3.06 23.40 -10.14
C ILE A 159 2.66 22.18 -10.97
N GLN A 160 3.59 21.23 -11.14
CA GLN A 160 3.34 20.01 -11.90
C GLN A 160 2.46 19.04 -11.10
N LEU A 161 1.57 18.30 -11.75
CA LEU A 161 0.68 17.33 -11.09
C LEU A 161 0.62 16.03 -11.87
N GLY A 162 0.51 14.91 -11.16
CA GLY A 162 0.43 13.58 -11.76
C GLY A 162 0.24 12.50 -10.70
N ARG A 163 0.23 11.24 -11.10
CA ARG A 163 0.28 10.12 -10.13
C ARG A 163 1.68 10.02 -9.56
N LEU A 164 1.81 9.66 -8.27
CA LEU A 164 3.14 9.53 -7.64
C LEU A 164 4.07 8.63 -8.46
N SER A 165 3.60 7.46 -8.91
CA SER A 165 4.41 6.53 -9.70
C SER A 165 4.89 7.12 -11.03
N GLY A 166 4.12 8.03 -11.64
CA GLY A 166 4.54 8.80 -12.81
C GLY A 166 5.56 9.88 -12.49
N ILE A 167 5.34 10.65 -11.41
CA ILE A 167 6.25 11.71 -10.95
C ILE A 167 7.65 11.14 -10.64
N VAL A 168 7.69 10.01 -9.93
CA VAL A 168 8.95 9.35 -9.52
C VAL A 168 9.79 8.95 -10.73
N ALA A 169 9.18 8.68 -11.89
CA ALA A 169 9.90 8.34 -13.12
C ALA A 169 10.84 9.46 -13.61
N HIS A 170 10.54 10.72 -13.30
CA HIS A 170 11.38 11.88 -13.64
C HIS A 170 12.64 11.98 -12.78
N PHE A 171 12.71 11.25 -11.67
CA PHE A 171 13.83 11.26 -10.73
C PHE A 171 14.77 10.06 -10.90
N VAL A 172 14.47 9.16 -11.85
CA VAL A 172 15.34 8.01 -12.15
C VAL A 172 16.57 8.51 -12.91
N PRO A 173 17.79 8.31 -12.38
CA PRO A 173 19.02 8.73 -13.06
C PRO A 173 19.15 8.12 -14.46
N SER A 174 19.66 8.90 -15.42
CA SER A 174 19.78 8.50 -16.83
C SER A 174 20.55 7.19 -17.04
N TYR A 175 21.56 6.91 -16.21
CA TYR A 175 22.31 5.65 -16.29
C TYR A 175 21.49 4.41 -15.90
N LEU A 176 20.42 4.56 -15.11
CA LEU A 176 19.47 3.50 -14.77
C LEU A 176 18.33 3.37 -15.77
N GLN A 177 18.02 4.44 -16.52
CA GLN A 177 16.94 4.44 -17.51
C GLN A 177 17.17 3.42 -18.63
N LYS A 178 18.43 3.18 -19.03
CA LYS A 178 18.77 2.19 -20.08
C LYS A 178 18.38 0.76 -19.73
N ASN A 179 18.33 0.42 -18.44
CA ASN A 179 17.97 -0.90 -17.97
C ASN A 179 16.48 -1.01 -17.63
N ARG A 180 15.71 0.07 -17.79
CA ARG A 180 14.35 0.16 -17.31
C ARG A 180 13.33 0.06 -18.44
N LEU A 181 12.35 -0.79 -18.23
CA LEU A 181 11.17 -0.97 -19.07
C LEU A 181 9.89 -0.69 -18.26
N PRO A 182 8.76 -0.41 -18.92
CA PRO A 182 8.67 -0.12 -20.35
C PRO A 182 9.20 1.27 -20.71
N SER A 183 9.29 1.56 -22.00
CA SER A 183 9.68 2.85 -22.56
C SER A 183 8.78 3.99 -22.06
N TRP A 184 9.19 5.22 -22.31
CA TRP A 184 8.39 6.40 -21.96
C TRP A 184 7.04 6.38 -22.70
N ASP A 185 7.07 6.10 -24.00
CA ASP A 185 5.89 6.13 -24.87
C ASP A 185 4.89 5.04 -24.47
N THR A 186 5.37 3.82 -24.23
CA THR A 186 4.53 2.72 -23.72
C THR A 186 3.95 3.04 -22.34
N ASN A 187 4.71 3.70 -21.48
CA ASN A 187 4.19 4.16 -20.20
C ASN A 187 3.09 5.23 -20.31
N CYS A 188 3.04 5.97 -21.42
CA CYS A 188 2.06 7.01 -21.70
C CYS A 188 0.74 6.51 -22.28
N ILE A 189 0.63 5.22 -22.63
CA ILE A 189 -0.62 4.59 -23.08
C ILE A 189 -1.64 4.65 -21.92
N GLU A 190 -2.85 5.13 -22.23
CA GLU A 190 -3.92 5.31 -21.24
C GLU A 190 -4.76 4.05 -21.04
N ASP A 191 -5.15 3.39 -22.12
CA ASP A 191 -5.83 2.10 -22.05
C ASP A 191 -4.87 1.04 -21.50
N TRP A 192 -5.32 0.34 -20.46
CA TRP A 192 -4.45 -0.59 -19.76
C TRP A 192 -4.24 -1.89 -20.51
N GLU A 193 -5.23 -2.36 -21.27
CA GLU A 193 -5.09 -3.60 -22.03
C GLU A 193 -4.09 -3.41 -23.17
N ASP A 194 -4.20 -2.29 -23.89
CA ASP A 194 -3.25 -1.87 -24.94
C ASP A 194 -1.86 -1.62 -24.35
N LYS A 195 -1.80 -0.97 -23.18
CA LYS A 195 -0.53 -0.74 -22.48
C LYS A 195 0.16 -2.03 -22.13
N VAL A 196 -0.54 -3.01 -21.54
CA VAL A 196 0.06 -4.29 -21.18
C VAL A 196 0.53 -5.04 -22.42
N GLU A 197 -0.19 -4.96 -23.54
CA GLU A 197 0.24 -5.57 -24.80
C GLU A 197 1.56 -4.97 -25.31
N ALA A 198 1.65 -3.64 -25.35
CA ALA A 198 2.89 -2.94 -25.74
C ALA A 198 4.06 -3.24 -24.78
N ILE A 199 3.78 -3.36 -23.48
CA ILE A 199 4.79 -3.77 -22.48
C ILE A 199 5.32 -5.17 -22.80
N ILE A 200 4.44 -6.11 -23.14
CA ILE A 200 4.84 -7.48 -23.50
C ILE A 200 5.74 -7.47 -24.74
N GLU A 201 5.39 -6.69 -25.76
CA GLU A 201 6.21 -6.55 -26.97
C GLU A 201 7.62 -6.02 -26.67
N GLU A 202 7.76 -5.05 -25.77
CA GLU A 202 9.07 -4.51 -25.38
C GLU A 202 9.89 -5.46 -24.50
N THR A 203 9.26 -6.40 -23.81
CA THR A 203 9.90 -7.20 -22.74
C THR A 203 10.18 -8.64 -23.14
N LEU A 204 9.41 -9.25 -24.05
CA LEU A 204 9.52 -10.67 -24.39
C LEU A 204 10.91 -11.11 -24.88
N ALA A 205 11.64 -10.23 -25.56
CA ALA A 205 12.98 -10.51 -26.09
C ALA A 205 14.11 -10.12 -25.13
N GLU A 206 13.78 -9.51 -23.99
CA GLU A 206 14.75 -8.90 -23.08
C GLU A 206 15.07 -9.80 -21.89
N ASN A 207 16.29 -9.65 -21.36
CA ASN A 207 16.71 -10.36 -20.16
C ASN A 207 16.13 -9.69 -18.90
N MET A 208 14.90 -10.03 -18.55
CA MET A 208 14.20 -9.48 -17.38
C MET A 208 14.66 -10.15 -16.09
N THR A 209 15.28 -9.36 -15.21
CA THR A 209 15.80 -9.84 -13.91
C THR A 209 15.01 -9.35 -12.71
N VAL A 210 14.37 -8.19 -12.83
CA VAL A 210 13.54 -7.58 -11.77
C VAL A 210 12.18 -7.21 -12.32
N ILE A 211 11.13 -7.62 -11.62
CA ILE A 211 9.76 -7.24 -11.93
C ILE A 211 9.18 -6.52 -10.73
N SER A 212 8.68 -5.30 -10.94
CA SER A 212 8.10 -4.49 -9.88
C SER A 212 6.74 -3.91 -10.26
N GLY A 213 5.82 -3.88 -9.29
CA GLY A 213 4.49 -3.30 -9.48
C GLY A 213 3.51 -3.68 -8.39
N ILE A 214 2.26 -3.24 -8.56
CA ILE A 214 1.15 -3.73 -7.75
C ILE A 214 0.85 -5.18 -8.17
N PRO A 215 0.74 -6.14 -7.24
CA PRO A 215 0.48 -7.55 -7.56
C PRO A 215 -0.61 -7.79 -8.61
N SER A 216 -1.79 -7.17 -8.50
CA SER A 216 -2.86 -7.36 -9.48
C SER A 216 -2.46 -7.01 -10.92
N TRP A 217 -1.65 -5.97 -11.13
CA TRP A 217 -1.16 -5.57 -12.45
C TRP A 217 -0.10 -6.52 -13.00
N VAL A 218 0.80 -6.96 -12.12
CA VAL A 218 1.87 -7.89 -12.49
C VAL A 218 1.27 -9.25 -12.85
N GLN A 219 0.23 -9.67 -12.14
CA GLN A 219 -0.51 -10.88 -12.43
C GLN A 219 -1.12 -10.84 -13.85
N MET A 220 -1.81 -9.76 -14.22
CA MET A 220 -2.35 -9.59 -15.58
C MET A 220 -1.26 -9.66 -16.66
N TYR A 221 -0.12 -9.03 -16.41
CA TYR A 221 1.04 -9.09 -17.30
C TYR A 221 1.56 -10.53 -17.46
N PHE A 222 1.66 -11.29 -16.37
CA PHE A 222 2.08 -12.70 -16.40
C PHE A 222 1.07 -13.60 -17.12
N GLU A 223 -0.23 -13.41 -16.89
CA GLU A 223 -1.30 -14.13 -17.57
C GLU A 223 -1.26 -13.87 -19.08
N LYS A 224 -1.09 -12.61 -19.50
CA LYS A 224 -0.98 -12.28 -20.93
C LYS A 224 0.30 -12.83 -21.59
N ILE A 225 1.43 -12.87 -20.88
CA ILE A 225 2.63 -13.60 -21.37
C ILE A 225 2.31 -15.06 -21.61
N TYR A 226 1.65 -15.72 -20.66
CA TYR A 226 1.27 -17.13 -20.80
C TYR A 226 0.30 -17.34 -21.97
N GLN A 227 -0.70 -16.47 -22.13
CA GLN A 227 -1.64 -16.52 -23.26
C GLN A 227 -0.93 -16.36 -24.61
N LYS A 228 0.05 -15.46 -24.72
CA LYS A 228 0.77 -15.17 -25.97
C LYS A 228 1.83 -16.22 -26.31
N THR A 229 2.46 -16.82 -25.30
CA THR A 229 3.63 -17.71 -25.51
C THR A 229 3.37 -19.19 -25.22
N GLY A 230 2.31 -19.51 -24.47
CA GLY A 230 2.05 -20.84 -23.91
C GLY A 230 3.03 -21.28 -22.82
N LYS A 231 3.94 -20.40 -22.38
CA LYS A 231 5.04 -20.72 -21.44
C LYS A 231 4.89 -19.96 -20.14
N LYS A 232 5.34 -20.56 -19.03
CA LYS A 232 5.38 -19.87 -17.74
C LYS A 232 6.40 -18.74 -17.75
N VAL A 233 6.22 -17.73 -16.90
CA VAL A 233 7.06 -16.52 -16.91
C VAL A 233 8.52 -16.83 -16.61
N GLY A 234 8.82 -17.79 -15.73
CA GLY A 234 10.20 -18.21 -15.46
C GLY A 234 10.87 -18.96 -16.62
N GLU A 235 10.10 -19.49 -17.58
CA GLU A 235 10.64 -20.06 -18.82
C GLU A 235 10.92 -18.98 -19.86
N VAL A 236 10.07 -17.94 -19.89
CA VAL A 236 10.23 -16.77 -20.79
C VAL A 236 11.38 -15.88 -20.29
N PHE A 237 11.49 -15.70 -18.98
CA PHE A 237 12.52 -14.90 -18.31
C PHE A 237 13.32 -15.76 -17.32
N PRO A 238 14.32 -16.55 -17.78
CA PRO A 238 15.08 -17.47 -16.94
C PRO A 238 15.83 -16.81 -15.78
N GLU A 239 16.22 -15.55 -15.95
CA GLU A 239 16.98 -14.75 -14.96
C GLU A 239 16.07 -13.89 -14.07
N PHE A 240 14.74 -14.07 -14.11
CA PHE A 240 13.82 -13.36 -13.23
C PHE A 240 14.01 -13.81 -11.77
N ASP A 241 14.68 -12.96 -11.00
CA ASP A 241 15.25 -13.33 -9.70
C ASP A 241 14.75 -12.47 -8.53
N LEU A 242 14.04 -11.37 -8.81
CA LEU A 242 13.54 -10.49 -7.75
C LEU A 242 12.21 -9.84 -8.09
N PHE A 243 11.20 -10.12 -7.27
CA PHE A 243 9.88 -9.47 -7.34
C PHE A 243 9.75 -8.34 -6.30
N ILE A 244 9.47 -7.11 -6.72
CA ILE A 244 9.32 -5.97 -5.78
C ILE A 244 7.89 -5.46 -5.83
N TYR A 245 7.16 -5.58 -4.72
CA TYR A 245 5.74 -5.24 -4.67
C TYR A 245 5.40 -4.26 -3.56
N GLY A 246 4.22 -3.66 -3.66
CA GLY A 246 3.69 -2.82 -2.61
C GLY A 246 2.23 -2.46 -2.86
N GLY A 247 1.60 -1.96 -1.80
CA GLY A 247 0.25 -1.42 -1.84
C GLY A 247 -0.88 -2.43 -1.60
N VAL A 248 -0.68 -3.72 -1.77
CA VAL A 248 -1.63 -4.75 -1.32
C VAL A 248 -0.87 -5.87 -0.64
N ASN A 249 -1.55 -6.58 0.25
CA ASN A 249 -1.02 -7.81 0.83
C ASN A 249 -0.79 -8.84 -0.27
N PHE A 250 0.46 -9.31 -0.40
CA PHE A 250 0.85 -10.25 -1.45
C PHE A 250 0.58 -11.71 -1.08
N GLU A 251 0.48 -12.04 0.21
CA GLU A 251 0.36 -13.43 0.66
C GLU A 251 -0.81 -14.21 0.04
N PRO A 252 -2.01 -13.63 -0.14
CA PRO A 252 -3.10 -14.30 -0.84
C PRO A 252 -2.79 -14.65 -2.31
N TYR A 253 -1.92 -13.87 -2.97
CA TYR A 253 -1.57 -14.02 -4.39
C TYR A 253 -0.34 -14.90 -4.61
N ARG A 254 0.43 -15.20 -3.57
CA ARG A 254 1.75 -15.85 -3.67
C ARG A 254 1.68 -17.18 -4.44
N ALA A 255 0.73 -18.05 -4.11
CA ALA A 255 0.59 -19.35 -4.78
C ALA A 255 0.31 -19.22 -6.29
N LYS A 256 -0.55 -18.26 -6.66
CA LYS A 256 -0.86 -17.97 -8.06
C LYS A 256 0.37 -17.44 -8.81
N PHE A 257 1.10 -16.51 -8.20
CA PHE A 257 2.35 -16.00 -8.74
C PHE A 257 3.40 -17.10 -8.92
N GLU A 258 3.63 -17.93 -7.91
CA GLU A 258 4.56 -19.06 -8.01
C GLU A 258 4.16 -20.03 -9.13
N ASN A 259 2.85 -20.26 -9.35
CA ASN A 259 2.37 -21.08 -10.46
C ASN A 259 2.61 -20.43 -11.83
N LEU A 260 2.28 -19.14 -11.98
CA LEU A 260 2.49 -18.37 -13.22
C LEU A 260 3.97 -18.24 -13.59
N ILE A 261 4.83 -18.10 -12.57
CA ILE A 261 6.28 -18.06 -12.75
C ILE A 261 6.84 -19.46 -13.01
N GLY A 262 6.28 -20.50 -12.37
CA GLY A 262 6.76 -21.87 -12.44
C GLY A 262 7.84 -22.21 -11.42
N ARG A 263 8.23 -21.24 -10.58
CA ARG A 263 9.18 -21.39 -9.47
C ARG A 263 8.95 -20.30 -8.42
N LYS A 264 9.55 -20.49 -7.24
CA LYS A 264 9.62 -19.44 -6.23
C LYS A 264 10.65 -18.39 -6.63
N VAL A 265 10.28 -17.11 -6.48
CA VAL A 265 11.17 -15.97 -6.71
C VAL A 265 11.20 -15.14 -5.42
N PRO A 266 12.39 -14.75 -4.92
CA PRO A 266 12.52 -13.83 -3.80
C PRO A 266 11.73 -12.54 -4.01
N SER A 267 11.24 -11.95 -2.91
CA SER A 267 10.40 -10.76 -3.01
C SER A 267 10.72 -9.72 -1.95
N ILE A 268 10.51 -8.44 -2.30
CA ILE A 268 10.66 -7.31 -1.39
C ILE A 268 9.33 -6.57 -1.31
N GLU A 269 8.77 -6.49 -0.10
CA GLU A 269 7.60 -5.68 0.19
C GLU A 269 7.95 -4.21 0.47
N LEU A 270 7.18 -3.30 -0.11
CA LEU A 270 7.28 -1.86 0.09
C LEU A 270 5.95 -1.28 0.61
N PHE A 271 6.03 -0.29 1.51
CA PHE A 271 4.89 0.50 1.96
C PHE A 271 5.00 1.99 1.56
N PRO A 272 4.76 2.33 0.28
CA PRO A 272 4.66 3.70 -0.19
C PRO A 272 3.20 4.20 -0.27
N ALA A 273 3.03 5.51 -0.09
CA ALA A 273 1.83 6.27 -0.43
C ALA A 273 2.21 7.62 -1.05
N SER A 274 1.23 8.39 -1.52
CA SER A 274 1.48 9.75 -2.03
C SER A 274 1.98 10.69 -0.93
N GLU A 275 1.59 10.40 0.31
CA GLU A 275 1.93 11.13 1.52
C GLU A 275 3.33 10.83 2.07
N GLY A 276 3.94 9.72 1.66
CA GLY A 276 5.27 9.32 2.13
C GLY A 276 5.66 7.90 1.77
N PHE A 277 6.94 7.56 1.94
CA PHE A 277 7.43 6.18 1.81
C PHE A 277 7.79 5.67 3.20
N PHE A 278 6.89 4.88 3.80
CA PHE A 278 6.88 4.61 5.23
C PHE A 278 7.77 3.45 5.63
N ALA A 279 7.72 2.32 4.94
CA ALA A 279 8.46 1.11 5.31
C ALA A 279 8.92 0.29 4.09
N TYR A 280 9.93 -0.54 4.27
CA TYR A 280 10.34 -1.57 3.31
C TYR A 280 10.83 -2.83 4.02
N GLN A 281 10.71 -3.98 3.36
CA GLN A 281 11.27 -5.22 3.85
C GLN A 281 12.80 -5.17 3.79
N ASP A 282 13.45 -5.20 4.96
CA ASP A 282 14.90 -5.18 5.12
C ASP A 282 15.50 -6.57 5.36
N LYS A 283 14.62 -7.56 5.64
CA LYS A 283 14.95 -8.92 6.01
C LYS A 283 14.03 -9.93 5.31
N GLN A 284 14.58 -10.99 4.74
CA GLN A 284 13.84 -12.01 3.99
C GLN A 284 13.19 -13.06 4.90
N ASP A 285 13.77 -13.30 6.07
CA ASP A 285 13.35 -14.31 7.04
C ASP A 285 12.55 -13.74 8.23
N GLU A 286 12.45 -12.41 8.32
CA GLU A 286 11.69 -11.71 9.36
C GLU A 286 10.33 -11.22 8.85
N LYS A 287 9.30 -11.32 9.70
CA LYS A 287 7.97 -10.83 9.36
C LYS A 287 7.90 -9.31 9.46
N GLY A 288 7.44 -8.68 8.38
CA GLY A 288 7.12 -7.25 8.32
C GLY A 288 8.25 -6.39 7.76
N MET A 289 7.96 -5.10 7.62
CA MET A 289 8.80 -4.11 6.99
C MET A 289 9.42 -3.18 8.02
N LEU A 290 10.69 -2.84 7.85
CA LEU A 290 11.38 -1.83 8.66
C LEU A 290 10.74 -0.45 8.46
N LEU A 291 10.20 0.12 9.55
CA LEU A 291 9.61 1.46 9.53
C LEU A 291 10.71 2.53 9.44
N ARG A 292 10.57 3.47 8.50
CA ARG A 292 11.57 4.49 8.21
C ARG A 292 11.42 5.71 9.08
N LEU A 293 12.10 5.68 10.23
CA LEU A 293 12.04 6.73 11.25
C LEU A 293 12.85 7.99 10.91
N ASN A 294 13.79 7.93 9.97
CA ASN A 294 14.63 9.07 9.57
C ASN A 294 14.37 9.51 8.12
N SER A 295 13.11 9.81 7.81
CA SER A 295 12.64 10.08 6.44
C SER A 295 11.89 11.42 6.29
N GLY A 296 12.03 12.33 7.27
CA GLY A 296 11.28 13.59 7.27
C GLY A 296 9.79 13.40 7.59
N ILE A 297 9.45 12.28 8.25
CA ILE A 297 8.12 11.93 8.70
C ILE A 297 8.19 11.65 10.20
N PHE A 298 7.39 12.39 10.96
CA PHE A 298 7.09 12.10 12.36
C PHE A 298 5.82 11.25 12.42
N TYR A 299 5.88 10.16 13.18
CA TYR A 299 4.80 9.19 13.30
C TYR A 299 4.17 9.25 14.69
N GLU A 300 2.85 9.22 14.69
CA GLU A 300 2.03 9.01 15.87
C GLU A 300 1.08 7.84 15.59
N PHE A 301 0.69 7.16 16.67
CA PHE A 301 -0.10 5.94 16.61
C PHE A 301 -1.27 6.05 17.57
N ILE A 302 -2.43 5.61 17.13
CA ILE A 302 -3.64 5.54 17.97
C ILE A 302 -4.11 4.10 17.90
N LYS A 303 -4.37 3.47 19.04
CA LYS A 303 -4.94 2.11 19.03
C LYS A 303 -6.22 2.13 18.21
N ALA A 304 -6.39 1.16 17.30
CA ALA A 304 -7.50 1.16 16.37
C ALA A 304 -8.86 1.24 17.08
N ASP A 305 -9.00 0.53 18.20
CA ASP A 305 -10.21 0.48 19.02
C ASP A 305 -10.52 1.82 19.69
N ASP A 306 -9.50 2.61 20.01
CA ASP A 306 -9.65 3.91 20.68
C ASP A 306 -9.86 5.07 19.69
N PHE A 307 -9.69 4.84 18.39
CA PHE A 307 -9.61 5.91 17.38
C PHE A 307 -10.84 6.81 17.31
N PHE A 308 -12.04 6.26 17.54
CA PHE A 308 -13.31 7.01 17.49
C PHE A 308 -13.74 7.59 18.84
N SER A 309 -12.92 7.44 19.88
CA SER A 309 -13.16 8.14 21.14
C SER A 309 -13.06 9.66 20.98
N GLU A 310 -13.64 10.44 21.90
CA GLU A 310 -13.60 11.91 21.81
C GLU A 310 -12.17 12.47 21.83
N ASN A 311 -11.27 11.82 22.58
CA ASN A 311 -9.88 12.25 22.75
C ASN A 311 -8.95 11.04 22.72
N PRO A 312 -8.70 10.46 21.54
CA PRO A 312 -7.87 9.27 21.43
C PRO A 312 -6.45 9.58 21.86
N GLN A 313 -5.84 8.67 22.63
CA GLN A 313 -4.45 8.81 23.03
C GLN A 313 -3.54 8.67 21.80
N ARG A 314 -2.71 9.70 21.58
CA ARG A 314 -1.66 9.71 20.55
C ARG A 314 -0.36 9.19 21.15
N LEU A 315 0.09 8.06 20.66
CA LEU A 315 1.30 7.38 21.07
C LEU A 315 2.44 7.71 20.11
N THR A 316 3.61 7.97 20.65
CA THR A 316 4.85 8.08 19.87
C THR A 316 5.44 6.70 19.59
N ILE A 317 6.49 6.64 18.77
CA ILE A 317 7.19 5.36 18.47
C ILE A 317 7.69 4.64 19.74
N GLY A 318 7.96 5.36 20.84
CA GLY A 318 8.44 4.77 22.09
C GLY A 318 7.37 4.06 22.91
N GLU A 319 6.10 4.24 22.56
CA GLU A 319 4.94 3.85 23.38
C GLU A 319 4.09 2.75 22.73
N VAL A 320 4.47 2.29 21.54
CA VAL A 320 3.75 1.22 20.82
C VAL A 320 4.17 -0.18 21.29
N GLU A 321 3.25 -1.11 21.17
CA GLU A 321 3.39 -2.51 21.54
C GLU A 321 3.27 -3.41 20.30
N THR A 322 3.86 -4.60 20.37
CA THR A 322 3.70 -5.59 19.31
C THR A 322 2.29 -6.19 19.33
N ASN A 323 1.83 -6.67 18.17
CA ASN A 323 0.51 -7.31 18.00
C ASN A 323 -0.72 -6.43 18.32
N VAL A 324 -0.53 -5.12 18.47
CA VAL A 324 -1.62 -4.15 18.60
C VAL A 324 -1.83 -3.45 17.26
N ASN A 325 -3.08 -3.29 16.84
CA ASN A 325 -3.44 -2.54 15.65
C ASN A 325 -3.46 -1.03 15.98
N TYR A 326 -2.75 -0.26 15.17
CA TYR A 326 -2.68 1.19 15.30
C TYR A 326 -3.11 1.88 14.01
N VAL A 327 -3.88 2.94 14.13
CA VAL A 327 -4.03 3.95 13.08
C VAL A 327 -2.74 4.77 13.03
N MET A 328 -2.17 4.88 11.83
CA MET A 328 -0.96 5.66 11.62
C MET A 328 -1.32 7.12 11.27
N VAL A 329 -0.89 8.04 12.13
CA VAL A 329 -1.01 9.49 11.95
C VAL A 329 0.37 10.05 11.64
N ILE A 330 0.47 10.90 10.63
CA ILE A 330 1.76 11.38 10.12
C ILE A 330 1.85 12.91 10.10
N SER A 331 3.02 13.42 10.43
CA SER A 331 3.43 14.79 10.14
C SER A 331 4.68 14.77 9.28
N THR A 332 4.67 15.48 8.14
CA THR A 332 5.67 15.29 7.09
C THR A 332 6.32 16.60 6.68
N ASN A 333 7.55 16.49 6.18
CA ASN A 333 8.23 17.57 5.47
C ASN A 333 7.62 17.90 4.09
N ALA A 334 6.45 17.35 3.78
CA ALA A 334 5.61 17.74 2.65
C ALA A 334 4.45 18.67 3.08
N GLY A 335 4.31 18.96 4.38
CA GLY A 335 3.27 19.84 4.90
C GLY A 335 1.96 19.13 5.27
N LEU A 336 1.99 17.82 5.50
CA LEU A 336 0.89 17.14 6.18
C LEU A 336 1.16 17.20 7.69
N TRP A 337 0.16 17.54 8.49
CA TRP A 337 0.30 17.75 9.94
C TRP A 337 -0.79 17.00 10.69
N ALA A 338 -0.41 16.12 11.63
CA ALA A 338 -1.31 15.20 12.32
C ALA A 338 -2.32 14.54 11.36
N TYR A 339 -1.84 14.18 10.16
CA TYR A 339 -2.68 13.72 9.07
C TYR A 339 -3.01 12.23 9.24
N ASN A 340 -4.29 11.92 9.29
CA ASN A 340 -4.79 10.56 9.28
C ASN A 340 -4.68 9.98 7.86
N LEU A 341 -3.71 9.08 7.67
CA LEU A 341 -3.51 8.37 6.40
C LEU A 341 -4.67 7.42 6.07
N GLY A 342 -5.37 6.97 7.11
CA GLY A 342 -6.43 5.98 7.05
C GLY A 342 -5.94 4.53 7.00
N ASP A 343 -4.63 4.28 6.94
CA ASP A 343 -4.05 2.94 7.05
C ASP A 343 -3.88 2.54 8.52
N THR A 344 -4.07 1.26 8.80
CA THR A 344 -3.71 0.65 10.08
C THR A 344 -2.46 -0.21 9.93
N VAL A 345 -1.63 -0.21 10.96
CA VAL A 345 -0.39 -0.99 11.04
C VAL A 345 -0.35 -1.79 12.33
N MET A 346 0.39 -2.88 12.32
CA MET A 346 0.66 -3.69 13.51
C MET A 346 2.16 -3.93 13.62
N PHE A 347 2.72 -3.70 14.80
CA PHE A 347 4.15 -3.93 15.02
C PHE A 347 4.43 -5.41 15.21
N THR A 348 5.35 -5.95 14.41
CA THR A 348 5.89 -7.31 14.57
C THR A 348 7.13 -7.33 15.44
N SER A 349 7.86 -6.20 15.51
CA SER A 349 9.00 -5.99 16.40
C SER A 349 9.12 -4.50 16.74
N THR A 350 9.69 -4.20 17.90
CA THR A 350 10.10 -2.85 18.33
C THR A 350 11.62 -2.70 18.35
N LYS A 351 12.39 -3.74 18.00
CA LYS A 351 13.86 -3.72 18.00
C LYS A 351 14.44 -4.54 16.83
N PRO A 352 14.67 -3.93 15.66
CA PRO A 352 14.17 -2.61 15.26
C PRO A 352 12.66 -2.62 15.02
N TYR A 353 12.06 -1.44 14.87
CA TYR A 353 10.63 -1.29 14.63
C TYR A 353 10.23 -1.82 13.25
N ARG A 354 9.49 -2.92 13.24
CA ARG A 354 8.93 -3.54 12.04
C ARG A 354 7.41 -3.55 12.10
N VAL A 355 6.80 -3.29 10.95
CA VAL A 355 5.35 -3.18 10.81
C VAL A 355 4.84 -4.06 9.67
N ILE A 356 3.63 -4.56 9.84
CA ILE A 356 2.79 -5.01 8.72
C ILE A 356 1.63 -4.03 8.56
N VAL A 357 1.14 -3.86 7.34
CA VAL A 357 -0.12 -3.15 7.10
C VAL A 357 -1.26 -4.08 7.49
N SER A 358 -2.09 -3.70 8.45
CA SER A 358 -3.21 -4.51 8.95
C SER A 358 -4.56 -4.14 8.32
N GLY A 359 -4.60 -3.10 7.49
CA GLY A 359 -5.80 -2.70 6.77
C GLY A 359 -5.96 -1.18 6.72
N ARG A 360 -7.21 -0.73 6.73
CA ARG A 360 -7.57 0.69 6.81
C ARG A 360 -8.62 0.92 7.88
N ILE A 361 -8.49 2.05 8.58
CA ILE A 361 -9.43 2.46 9.63
C ILE A 361 -10.81 2.82 9.08
N LYS A 362 -10.99 3.05 7.77
CA LYS A 362 -12.34 3.21 7.18
C LYS A 362 -12.84 1.93 6.48
N HIS A 363 -12.03 0.86 6.47
CA HIS A 363 -12.33 -0.45 5.86
C HIS A 363 -12.33 -1.55 6.94
N PHE A 364 -13.01 -1.28 8.05
CA PHE A 364 -13.60 -2.31 8.89
C PHE A 364 -15.06 -2.49 8.46
N THR A 365 -15.64 -3.68 8.65
CA THR A 365 -17.11 -3.79 8.73
C THR A 365 -17.50 -3.68 10.19
N SER A 366 -18.36 -2.72 10.50
CA SER A 366 -19.10 -2.65 11.77
C SER A 366 -20.58 -2.50 11.51
N ALA A 367 -21.04 -3.04 10.39
CA ALA A 367 -22.44 -3.03 10.01
C ALA A 367 -23.35 -3.68 11.07
N PHE A 368 -22.77 -4.55 11.93
CA PHE A 368 -23.43 -5.27 13.01
C PHE A 368 -22.79 -5.01 14.39
N GLY A 369 -21.88 -4.03 14.51
CA GLY A 369 -21.13 -3.75 15.74
C GLY A 369 -19.87 -4.61 15.92
N GLU A 370 -19.56 -5.51 14.99
CA GLU A 370 -18.27 -6.19 14.86
C GLU A 370 -17.19 -5.21 14.42
N HIS A 371 -15.91 -5.48 14.70
CA HIS A 371 -14.80 -4.67 14.18
C HIS A 371 -13.92 -5.53 13.28
N VAL A 372 -14.55 -6.24 12.32
CA VAL A 372 -13.80 -7.11 11.41
C VAL A 372 -12.97 -6.24 10.48
N ILE A 373 -11.68 -6.55 10.36
CA ILE A 373 -10.73 -5.79 9.53
C ILE A 373 -10.27 -6.59 8.32
N ALA A 374 -9.82 -5.88 7.27
CA ALA A 374 -9.34 -6.51 6.03
C ALA A 374 -8.27 -7.59 6.26
N LYS A 375 -7.34 -7.41 7.22
CA LYS A 375 -6.33 -8.43 7.57
C LYS A 375 -6.96 -9.75 8.00
N GLU A 376 -8.01 -9.74 8.80
CA GLU A 376 -8.65 -10.96 9.33
C GLU A 376 -9.32 -11.75 8.21
N VAL A 377 -10.00 -11.01 7.33
CA VAL A 377 -10.64 -11.52 6.11
C VAL A 377 -9.60 -12.12 5.14
N GLU A 378 -8.49 -11.41 4.89
CA GLU A 378 -7.39 -11.89 4.05
C GLU A 378 -6.67 -13.11 4.66
N ALA A 379 -6.46 -13.11 5.98
CA ALA A 379 -5.84 -14.23 6.68
C ALA A 379 -6.73 -15.48 6.62
N ALA A 380 -8.02 -15.34 6.90
CA ALA A 380 -8.99 -16.43 6.79
C ALA A 380 -9.03 -17.01 5.37
N MET A 381 -9.03 -16.15 4.34
CA MET A 381 -8.97 -16.58 2.94
C MET A 381 -7.65 -17.29 2.59
N SER A 382 -6.51 -16.79 3.09
CA SER A 382 -5.20 -17.41 2.86
C SER A 382 -5.10 -18.79 3.51
N GLU A 383 -5.66 -18.98 4.70
CA GLU A 383 -5.74 -20.29 5.35
C GLU A 383 -6.69 -21.23 4.60
N ALA A 384 -7.84 -20.72 4.16
CA ALA A 384 -8.83 -21.52 3.45
C ALA A 384 -8.34 -22.04 2.09
N THR A 385 -7.63 -21.21 1.32
CA THR A 385 -7.06 -21.61 0.02
C THR A 385 -6.06 -22.78 0.17
N LYS A 386 -5.33 -22.83 1.29
CA LYS A 386 -4.42 -23.94 1.62
C LYS A 386 -5.17 -25.20 2.03
N GLU A 387 -6.17 -25.06 2.90
CA GLU A 387 -6.93 -26.19 3.44
C GLU A 387 -7.80 -26.89 2.37
N PHE A 388 -8.51 -26.11 1.54
CA PHE A 388 -9.46 -26.63 0.56
C PHE A 388 -8.90 -26.70 -0.87
N ASN A 389 -7.63 -26.36 -1.07
CA ASN A 389 -6.92 -26.46 -2.34
C ASN A 389 -7.67 -25.81 -3.54
N PHE A 390 -8.20 -24.61 -3.31
CA PHE A 390 -8.86 -23.78 -4.33
C PHE A 390 -8.02 -22.56 -4.67
N GLN A 391 -8.36 -21.87 -5.76
CA GLN A 391 -7.65 -20.67 -6.21
C GLN A 391 -8.66 -19.56 -6.50
N ILE A 392 -8.33 -18.32 -6.11
CA ILE A 392 -9.16 -17.14 -6.32
C ILE A 392 -8.49 -16.18 -7.29
N ALA A 393 -9.30 -15.55 -8.14
CA ALA A 393 -8.88 -14.44 -8.97
C ALA A 393 -8.93 -13.15 -8.16
N GLU A 394 -10.07 -12.91 -7.49
CA GLU A 394 -10.29 -11.73 -6.67
C GLU A 394 -11.47 -11.95 -5.71
N PHE A 395 -11.55 -11.17 -4.62
CA PHE A 395 -12.68 -11.23 -3.69
C PHE A 395 -12.94 -9.92 -2.92
N THR A 396 -14.18 -9.74 -2.46
CA THR A 396 -14.60 -8.67 -1.53
C THR A 396 -15.63 -9.21 -0.54
N VAL A 397 -15.69 -8.61 0.63
CA VAL A 397 -16.71 -8.89 1.65
C VAL A 397 -17.60 -7.66 1.85
N ALA A 398 -18.91 -7.89 1.91
CA ALA A 398 -19.90 -6.85 2.17
C ALA A 398 -20.94 -7.33 3.19
N PRO A 399 -21.51 -6.43 4.00
CA PRO A 399 -22.58 -6.79 4.93
C PRO A 399 -23.91 -6.96 4.18
N GLN A 400 -24.73 -7.91 4.61
CA GLN A 400 -26.15 -7.98 4.25
C GLN A 400 -26.99 -7.65 5.49
N ILE A 401 -27.39 -6.38 5.62
CA ILE A 401 -28.04 -5.87 6.84
C ILE A 401 -29.51 -6.24 6.90
N ASN A 402 -30.21 -6.16 5.76
CA ASN A 402 -31.64 -6.40 5.66
C ASN A 402 -31.91 -7.52 4.63
N PRO A 403 -31.57 -8.78 4.96
CA PRO A 403 -31.85 -9.89 4.06
C PRO A 403 -33.36 -10.09 3.88
N LYS A 404 -33.77 -10.62 2.72
CA LYS A 404 -35.19 -10.94 2.45
C LYS A 404 -35.75 -11.96 3.45
N GLU A 405 -34.91 -12.88 3.91
CA GLU A 405 -35.22 -13.89 4.91
C GLU A 405 -34.00 -14.16 5.81
N GLY A 406 -34.26 -14.41 7.10
CA GLY A 406 -33.25 -14.80 8.09
C GLY A 406 -32.51 -13.64 8.75
N LEU A 407 -31.46 -13.98 9.50
CA LEU A 407 -30.61 -13.01 10.20
C LEU A 407 -29.63 -12.32 9.24
N PRO A 408 -29.15 -11.11 9.58
CA PRO A 408 -28.07 -10.45 8.86
C PRO A 408 -26.78 -11.28 8.84
N TYR A 409 -25.90 -11.01 7.87
CA TYR A 409 -24.68 -11.80 7.65
C TYR A 409 -23.60 -11.05 6.89
N HIS A 410 -22.38 -11.59 6.94
CA HIS A 410 -21.30 -11.24 6.02
C HIS A 410 -21.45 -12.04 4.74
N GLU A 411 -21.41 -11.35 3.60
CA GLU A 411 -21.46 -11.97 2.29
C GLU A 411 -20.12 -11.82 1.59
N TRP A 412 -19.54 -12.95 1.22
CA TRP A 412 -18.23 -13.08 0.61
C TRP A 412 -18.40 -13.30 -0.88
N PHE A 413 -18.09 -12.27 -1.66
CA PHE A 413 -18.10 -12.32 -3.11
C PHE A 413 -16.75 -12.81 -3.60
N ILE A 414 -16.69 -14.01 -4.17
CA ILE A 414 -15.44 -14.67 -4.53
C ILE A 414 -15.47 -15.05 -6.02
N GLU A 415 -14.51 -14.55 -6.79
CA GLU A 415 -14.25 -15.02 -8.14
C GLU A 415 -13.22 -16.15 -8.07
N PHE A 416 -13.64 -17.38 -8.37
CA PHE A 416 -12.77 -18.55 -8.33
C PHE A 416 -12.08 -18.78 -9.67
N GLU A 417 -10.80 -19.14 -9.63
CA GLU A 417 -10.11 -19.74 -10.78
C GLU A 417 -10.24 -21.26 -10.77
N LYS A 418 -10.17 -21.81 -9.56
CA LYS A 418 -10.43 -23.22 -9.28
C LYS A 418 -11.35 -23.25 -8.08
N GLU A 419 -12.55 -23.77 -8.26
CA GLU A 419 -13.53 -23.88 -7.18
C GLU A 419 -13.12 -24.95 -6.15
N PRO A 420 -13.49 -24.75 -4.87
CA PRO A 420 -13.36 -25.79 -3.85
C PRO A 420 -14.38 -26.91 -4.09
N GLU A 421 -14.10 -28.11 -3.58
CA GLU A 421 -15.04 -29.24 -3.68
C GLU A 421 -16.39 -29.00 -2.96
N SER A 422 -16.41 -28.08 -1.98
CA SER A 422 -17.62 -27.80 -1.19
C SER A 422 -17.63 -26.37 -0.67
N LEU A 423 -18.47 -25.53 -1.29
CA LEU A 423 -18.74 -24.16 -0.80
C LEU A 423 -19.28 -24.13 0.63
N PRO A 424 -20.19 -25.04 1.06
CA PRO A 424 -20.63 -25.06 2.45
C PRO A 424 -19.50 -25.31 3.46
N LYS A 425 -18.55 -26.20 3.16
CA LYS A 425 -17.39 -26.45 4.02
C LYS A 425 -16.45 -25.25 4.06
N LEU A 426 -16.25 -24.59 2.91
CA LEU A 426 -15.48 -23.36 2.84
C LEU A 426 -16.11 -22.24 3.69
N SER A 427 -17.43 -22.05 3.56
CA SER A 427 -18.20 -21.07 4.31
C SER A 427 -18.03 -21.27 5.82
N ALA A 428 -18.23 -22.51 6.29
CA ALA A 428 -18.08 -22.85 7.70
C ALA A 428 -16.66 -22.65 8.22
N PHE A 429 -15.65 -22.94 7.39
CA PHE A 429 -14.26 -22.72 7.77
C PHE A 429 -13.91 -21.23 7.88
N LEU A 430 -14.28 -20.42 6.87
CA LEU A 430 -14.05 -18.98 6.90
C LEU A 430 -14.74 -18.35 8.11
N ASP A 431 -15.97 -18.78 8.41
CA ASP A 431 -16.75 -18.26 9.55
C ASP A 431 -16.03 -18.55 10.87
N ARG A 432 -15.61 -19.80 11.07
CA ARG A 432 -14.83 -20.20 12.24
C ARG A 432 -13.53 -19.42 12.36
N ARG A 433 -12.83 -19.15 11.25
CA ARG A 433 -11.57 -18.39 11.27
C ARG A 433 -11.76 -16.91 11.59
N LEU A 434 -12.88 -16.32 11.19
CA LEU A 434 -13.24 -15.00 11.65
C LEU A 434 -13.55 -15.00 13.16
N GLN A 435 -14.32 -15.98 13.65
CA GLN A 435 -14.62 -16.10 15.09
C GLN A 435 -13.37 -16.31 15.96
N GLU A 436 -12.37 -17.04 15.46
CA GLU A 436 -11.08 -17.25 16.16
C GLU A 436 -10.23 -15.97 16.22
N GLN A 437 -10.34 -15.09 15.23
CA GLN A 437 -9.56 -13.86 15.13
C GLN A 437 -10.24 -12.63 15.74
N ASN A 438 -11.58 -12.61 15.77
CA ASN A 438 -12.37 -11.45 16.15
C ASN A 438 -13.44 -11.85 17.18
N SER A 439 -13.22 -11.48 18.44
CA SER A 439 -14.12 -11.81 19.55
C SER A 439 -15.51 -11.18 19.41
N TYR A 440 -15.61 -9.97 18.84
CA TYR A 440 -16.91 -9.32 18.60
C TYR A 440 -17.72 -10.05 17.53
N TYR A 441 -17.07 -10.47 16.43
CA TYR A 441 -17.73 -11.31 15.42
C TYR A 441 -18.22 -12.64 16.03
N LYS A 442 -17.40 -13.27 16.88
CA LYS A 442 -17.77 -14.48 17.61
C LYS A 442 -19.00 -14.28 18.49
N ASP A 443 -19.02 -13.22 19.30
CA ASP A 443 -20.15 -12.91 20.19
C ASP A 443 -21.46 -12.69 19.40
N LEU A 444 -21.38 -12.08 18.22
CA LEU A 444 -22.55 -11.87 17.36
C LEU A 444 -23.08 -13.16 16.73
N ILE A 445 -22.20 -14.11 16.41
CA ILE A 445 -22.58 -15.44 15.90
C ILE A 445 -23.15 -16.30 17.04
N GLU A 446 -22.48 -16.38 18.19
CA GLU A 446 -22.95 -17.16 19.36
C GLU A 446 -24.26 -16.57 19.95
N GLY A 447 -24.39 -15.25 19.93
CA GLY A 447 -25.58 -14.52 20.34
C GLY A 447 -26.75 -14.61 19.35
N ASN A 448 -26.61 -15.29 18.22
CA ASN A 448 -27.59 -15.37 17.13
C ASN A 448 -28.06 -13.99 16.63
N ILE A 449 -27.16 -13.00 16.65
CA ILE A 449 -27.39 -11.68 16.03
C ILE A 449 -27.07 -11.74 14.54
N LEU A 450 -26.04 -12.51 14.18
CA LEU A 450 -25.71 -12.88 12.81
C LEU A 450 -25.93 -14.36 12.58
N LYS A 451 -26.28 -14.71 11.34
CA LYS A 451 -26.07 -16.09 10.87
C LYS A 451 -24.64 -16.24 10.33
N PRO A 452 -24.14 -17.48 10.21
CA PRO A 452 -22.85 -17.74 9.58
C PRO A 452 -22.74 -17.07 8.20
N LEU A 453 -21.52 -16.65 7.85
CA LEU A 453 -21.27 -15.98 6.58
C LEU A 453 -21.74 -16.80 5.38
N VAL A 454 -22.07 -16.09 4.30
CA VAL A 454 -22.54 -16.64 3.02
C VAL A 454 -21.51 -16.36 1.94
N ILE A 455 -21.28 -17.34 1.06
CA ILE A 455 -20.44 -17.17 -0.13
C ILE A 455 -21.32 -16.99 -1.36
N SER A 456 -21.01 -15.94 -2.13
CA SER A 456 -21.61 -15.64 -3.42
C SER A 456 -20.53 -15.73 -4.50
N THR A 457 -20.66 -16.69 -5.40
CA THR A 457 -19.68 -16.90 -6.47
C THR A 457 -19.81 -15.81 -7.51
N VAL A 458 -18.70 -15.13 -7.81
CA VAL A 458 -18.60 -14.13 -8.87
C VAL A 458 -18.19 -14.82 -10.16
N GLN A 459 -18.88 -14.49 -11.26
CA GLN A 459 -18.53 -15.01 -12.57
C GLN A 459 -17.11 -14.61 -12.97
N LYS A 460 -16.49 -15.42 -13.86
CA LYS A 460 -15.17 -15.13 -14.40
C LYS A 460 -15.12 -13.72 -15.01
N GLU A 461 -14.06 -12.98 -14.70
CA GLU A 461 -13.83 -11.58 -15.05
C GLU A 461 -14.82 -10.57 -14.44
N GLY A 462 -15.67 -10.98 -13.48
CA GLY A 462 -16.68 -10.12 -12.87
C GLY A 462 -16.07 -8.89 -12.16
N PHE A 463 -14.98 -9.06 -11.41
CA PHE A 463 -14.30 -7.93 -10.78
C PHE A 463 -13.63 -7.00 -11.80
N GLN A 464 -13.14 -7.55 -12.92
CA GLN A 464 -12.55 -6.75 -13.99
C GLN A 464 -13.62 -5.93 -14.72
N GLN A 465 -14.76 -6.53 -15.03
CA GLN A 465 -15.92 -5.86 -15.63
C GLN A 465 -16.44 -4.73 -14.74
N TYR A 466 -16.54 -4.97 -13.42
CA TYR A 466 -16.87 -3.93 -12.45
C TYR A 466 -15.85 -2.77 -12.47
N MET A 467 -14.56 -3.08 -12.43
CA MET A 467 -13.52 -2.03 -12.48
C MET A 467 -13.54 -1.25 -13.81
N LYS A 468 -13.92 -1.91 -14.91
CA LYS A 468 -14.13 -1.28 -16.23
C LYS A 468 -15.33 -0.35 -16.22
N SER A 469 -16.47 -0.78 -15.68
CA SER A 469 -17.71 0.01 -15.67
C SER A 469 -17.59 1.34 -14.93
N ILE A 470 -16.76 1.37 -13.87
CA ILE A 470 -16.48 2.59 -13.11
C ILE A 470 -15.27 3.38 -13.64
N GLY A 471 -14.70 3.01 -14.79
CA GLY A 471 -13.55 3.68 -15.42
C GLY A 471 -12.26 3.62 -14.59
N LYS A 472 -12.12 2.61 -13.72
CA LYS A 472 -10.97 2.45 -12.81
C LYS A 472 -10.05 1.28 -13.18
N LEU A 473 -10.39 0.50 -14.20
CA LEU A 473 -9.50 -0.51 -14.79
C LEU A 473 -8.19 0.16 -15.23
N GLY A 474 -7.03 -0.40 -14.85
CA GLY A 474 -5.72 0.16 -15.20
C GLY A 474 -5.19 1.33 -14.36
N GLY A 475 -6.02 1.97 -13.53
CA GLY A 475 -5.58 2.97 -12.54
C GLY A 475 -5.06 2.32 -11.24
N GLN A 476 -4.27 3.02 -10.41
CA GLN A 476 -3.80 2.52 -9.08
C GLN A 476 -4.96 2.37 -8.06
N ASN A 477 -6.16 2.04 -8.52
CA ASN A 477 -7.36 1.82 -7.74
C ASN A 477 -7.39 0.34 -7.34
N LYS A 478 -7.46 0.07 -6.04
CA LYS A 478 -7.56 -1.28 -5.49
C LYS A 478 -9.02 -1.57 -5.15
N ILE A 479 -9.48 -2.79 -5.38
CA ILE A 479 -10.79 -3.24 -4.91
C ILE A 479 -10.71 -3.37 -3.38
N PRO A 480 -11.58 -2.67 -2.62
CA PRO A 480 -11.66 -2.88 -1.17
C PRO A 480 -11.94 -4.36 -0.87
N ARG A 481 -11.16 -4.95 0.05
CA ARG A 481 -11.36 -6.34 0.51
C ARG A 481 -12.59 -6.51 1.39
N LEU A 482 -12.99 -5.40 2.00
CA LEU A 482 -14.04 -5.29 2.97
C LEU A 482 -14.68 -3.93 2.83
N ALA A 483 -16.01 -3.89 2.78
CA ALA A 483 -16.79 -2.66 2.68
C ALA A 483 -17.84 -2.60 3.81
N ASN A 484 -18.20 -1.39 4.22
CA ASN A 484 -19.33 -1.12 5.13
C ASN A 484 -20.67 -1.00 4.40
N ASP A 485 -20.63 -0.96 3.07
CA ASP A 485 -21.81 -0.84 2.23
C ASP A 485 -21.80 -1.92 1.15
N ARG A 486 -22.92 -2.06 0.44
CA ARG A 486 -23.07 -3.04 -0.64
C ARG A 486 -22.79 -2.48 -2.02
N LYS A 487 -22.22 -1.28 -2.17
CA LYS A 487 -22.05 -0.66 -3.51
C LYS A 487 -21.29 -1.54 -4.49
N ILE A 488 -20.26 -2.23 -4.02
CA ILE A 488 -19.47 -3.17 -4.84
C ILE A 488 -20.27 -4.46 -5.07
N ALA A 489 -20.84 -5.01 -3.99
CA ALA A 489 -21.62 -6.24 -4.01
C ALA A 489 -22.82 -6.14 -4.98
N ASP A 490 -23.60 -5.07 -4.90
CA ASP A 490 -24.80 -4.85 -5.71
C ASP A 490 -24.45 -4.72 -7.21
N GLU A 491 -23.29 -4.16 -7.55
CA GLU A 491 -22.83 -4.11 -8.95
C GLU A 491 -22.34 -5.48 -9.43
N LEU A 492 -21.66 -6.25 -8.57
CA LEU A 492 -21.26 -7.62 -8.90
C LEU A 492 -22.46 -8.55 -9.07
N GLU A 493 -23.52 -8.38 -8.27
CA GLU A 493 -24.78 -9.12 -8.41
C GLU A 493 -25.48 -8.81 -9.74
N LYS A 494 -25.51 -7.54 -10.17
CA LYS A 494 -26.09 -7.16 -11.47
C LYS A 494 -25.37 -7.81 -12.64
N LEU A 495 -24.06 -8.01 -12.54
CA LEU A 495 -23.27 -8.66 -13.59
C LEU A 495 -23.56 -10.16 -13.69
N GLN A 496 -24.18 -10.78 -12.67
CA GLN A 496 -24.54 -12.19 -12.65
C GLN A 496 -25.96 -12.49 -13.16
N GLN A 497 -26.76 -11.45 -13.43
CA GLN A 497 -28.09 -11.54 -14.06
C GLN A 497 -27.96 -11.40 -15.57
#